data_AF-A0A418VXA6-F1
#
_entry.id   AF-A0A418VXA6-F1
#
_cell.length_a   1.000
_cell.length_b   1.000
_cell.length_c   1.000
_cell.angle_alpha   90.00
_cell.angle_beta   90.00
_cell.angle_gamma   90.00
#
_symmetry.space_group_name_H-M   'P 1'
#
loop_
_entity.id
_entity.type
_entity.pdbx_description
1 polymer ?
#
loop_
_entity_poly.entity_id
_entity_poly.type
_entity_poly.pdbx_seq_one_letter_code
_entity_poly.pdbx_strand_id
1 'polypeptide(L)'
;MRFDSVSSVFLAALAAAGVLVGAASAASGATWPDAVARLSQEREQATGCVRLIKTRGAAAEQASANQTYDEARAEINGTIDGLATALELDKRPDTLSDLTARLKRVEAGRAALCERANALRLDGAGERGGGWEILGAVLEPLTDLLVEVLNHTWEREAQRRATIKSQLEGTKWPSFAAITPENR
;
A
#
# COMPACT_ATOMS: atom_id res chain seq x y z
N MET A 1 -62.48 34.96 6.76
CA MET A 1 -62.83 34.01 7.84
C MET A 1 -61.98 32.76 7.66
N ARG A 2 -61.28 32.35 8.72
CA ARG A 2 -60.60 31.05 8.89
C ARG A 2 -61.65 29.94 8.99
N PHE A 3 -61.31 28.71 8.57
CA PHE A 3 -61.16 27.57 9.47
C PHE A 3 -60.49 26.37 8.74
N ASP A 4 -59.73 25.67 9.56
CA ASP A 4 -58.64 24.72 9.32
C ASP A 4 -59.03 23.29 8.91
N SER A 5 -58.02 22.55 8.40
CA SER A 5 -57.70 21.10 8.58
C SER A 5 -58.79 20.04 8.27
N VAL A 6 -58.52 18.90 7.64
CA VAL A 6 -57.63 17.80 8.07
C VAL A 6 -57.29 16.85 6.89
N SER A 7 -56.04 16.41 6.90
CA SER A 7 -55.40 15.19 6.37
C SER A 7 -56.21 14.07 5.69
N SER A 8 -55.69 13.58 4.55
CA SER A 8 -55.26 12.18 4.35
C SER A 8 -54.45 12.09 3.04
N VAL A 9 -53.11 11.91 3.12
CA VAL A 9 -52.41 10.61 2.99
C VAL A 9 -52.49 10.09 1.55
N PHE A 10 -51.39 10.19 0.78
CA PHE A 10 -50.72 9.05 0.12
C PHE A 10 -49.59 9.49 -0.84
N LEU A 11 -48.40 8.94 -0.55
CA LEU A 11 -47.40 8.39 -1.48
C LEU A 11 -46.76 9.28 -2.56
N ALA A 12 -45.48 9.60 -2.33
CA ALA A 12 -44.39 9.05 -3.16
C ALA A 12 -43.05 9.26 -2.43
N ALA A 13 -42.61 8.23 -1.72
CA ALA A 13 -41.27 8.12 -1.16
C ALA A 13 -40.26 7.91 -2.30
N LEU A 14 -39.42 8.91 -2.57
CA LEU A 14 -38.22 8.71 -3.37
C LEU A 14 -37.18 8.01 -2.49
N ALA A 15 -36.83 6.79 -2.88
CA ALA A 15 -35.82 5.97 -2.24
C ALA A 15 -34.46 6.68 -2.24
N ALA A 16 -34.08 7.26 -1.11
CA ALA A 16 -32.68 7.50 -0.79
C ALA A 16 -32.04 6.12 -0.61
N ALA A 17 -31.23 5.71 -1.59
CA ALA A 17 -30.37 4.55 -1.49
C ALA A 17 -29.41 4.78 -0.31
N GLY A 18 -29.79 4.23 0.84
CA GLY A 18 -28.94 4.13 1.99
C GLY A 18 -27.69 3.36 1.59
N VAL A 19 -26.55 4.04 1.67
CA VAL A 19 -25.26 3.37 1.84
C VAL A 19 -25.34 2.67 3.19
N LEU A 20 -25.82 1.43 3.18
CA LEU A 20 -25.55 0.49 4.25
C LEU A 20 -24.04 0.28 4.20
N VAL A 21 -23.32 1.11 4.95
CA VAL A 21 -21.99 0.78 5.48
C VAL A 21 -22.24 -0.50 6.28
N GLY A 22 -22.03 -1.64 5.61
CA GLY A 22 -22.04 -2.93 6.26
C GLY A 22 -21.08 -2.82 7.43
N ALA A 23 -21.62 -3.01 8.64
CA ALA A 23 -20.83 -3.23 9.82
C ALA A 23 -19.81 -4.32 9.46
N ALA A 24 -18.55 -3.91 9.35
CA ALA A 24 -17.44 -4.82 9.13
C ALA A 24 -17.50 -5.82 10.27
N SER A 25 -17.90 -7.05 9.93
CA SER A 25 -17.76 -8.17 10.83
C SER A 25 -16.27 -8.24 11.15
N ALA A 26 -15.90 -8.00 12.40
CA ALA A 26 -14.59 -8.37 12.91
C ALA A 26 -14.48 -9.90 12.81
N ALA A 27 -14.02 -10.38 11.66
CA ALA A 27 -13.81 -11.78 11.36
C ALA A 27 -12.30 -12.02 11.22
N SER A 28 -11.71 -12.48 12.32
CA SER A 28 -10.59 -13.43 12.42
C SER A 28 -9.53 -13.46 11.30
N GLY A 29 -8.34 -12.93 11.61
CA GLY A 29 -7.08 -13.19 10.93
C GLY A 29 -6.80 -12.34 9.69
N ALA A 30 -5.55 -11.96 9.49
CA ALA A 30 -5.10 -11.25 8.28
C ALA A 30 -5.37 -12.09 7.02
N THR A 31 -5.82 -11.44 5.93
CA THR A 31 -6.18 -12.09 4.66
C THR A 31 -5.27 -11.69 3.49
N TRP A 32 -5.31 -12.44 2.38
CA TRP A 32 -4.57 -12.08 1.15
C TRP A 32 -4.88 -10.66 0.63
N PRO A 33 -6.15 -10.22 0.56
CA PRO A 33 -6.46 -8.83 0.25
C PRO A 33 -5.75 -7.82 1.17
N ASP A 34 -5.66 -8.10 2.47
CA ASP A 34 -4.96 -7.22 3.42
C ASP A 34 -3.46 -7.15 3.10
N ALA A 35 -2.83 -8.29 2.76
CA ALA A 35 -1.44 -8.33 2.33
C ALA A 35 -1.18 -7.54 1.04
N VAL A 36 -2.07 -7.66 0.05
CA VAL A 36 -1.97 -6.91 -1.21
C VAL A 36 -2.13 -5.40 -0.96
N ALA A 37 -3.13 -5.01 -0.16
CA ALA A 37 -3.33 -3.61 0.21
C ALA A 37 -2.08 -3.06 0.92
N ARG A 38 -1.50 -3.86 1.82
CA ARG A 38 -0.31 -3.50 2.57
C ARG A 38 0.93 -3.32 1.70
N LEU A 39 1.17 -4.24 0.77
CA LEU A 39 2.25 -4.13 -0.22
C LEU A 39 2.07 -2.91 -1.13
N SER A 40 0.83 -2.58 -1.49
CA SER A 40 0.50 -1.39 -2.28
C SER A 40 0.83 -0.10 -1.53
N GLN A 41 0.49 -0.03 -0.23
CA GLN A 41 0.83 1.13 0.63
C GLN A 41 2.34 1.30 0.78
N GLU A 42 3.08 0.21 0.98
CA GLU A 42 4.55 0.24 1.04
C GLU A 42 5.15 0.81 -0.24
N ARG A 43 4.65 0.39 -1.41
CA ARG A 43 5.05 0.95 -2.70
C ARG A 43 4.72 2.45 -2.79
N GLU A 44 3.50 2.84 -2.45
CA GLU A 44 3.04 4.23 -2.54
C GLU A 44 3.86 5.16 -1.66
N GLN A 45 4.20 4.73 -0.44
CA GLN A 45 5.07 5.50 0.44
C GLN A 45 6.49 5.63 -0.12
N ALA A 46 7.13 4.51 -0.47
CA ALA A 46 8.50 4.56 -0.99
C ALA A 46 8.59 5.41 -2.26
N THR A 47 7.63 5.27 -3.19
CA THR A 47 7.59 6.10 -4.40
C THR A 47 7.27 7.57 -4.09
N GLY A 48 6.41 7.86 -3.11
CA GLY A 48 6.19 9.23 -2.62
C GLY A 48 7.47 9.89 -2.10
N CYS A 49 8.24 9.18 -1.28
CA CYS A 49 9.51 9.65 -0.73
C CYS A 49 10.52 9.92 -1.87
N VAL A 50 10.59 9.02 -2.86
CA VAL A 50 11.43 9.23 -4.06
C VAL A 50 10.99 10.44 -4.88
N ARG A 51 9.69 10.63 -5.11
CA ARG A 51 9.18 11.79 -5.86
C ARG A 51 9.66 13.10 -5.24
N LEU A 52 9.55 13.22 -3.92
CA LEU A 52 9.99 14.39 -3.18
C LEU A 52 11.51 14.61 -3.30
N ILE A 53 12.30 13.54 -3.15
CA ILE A 53 13.77 13.62 -3.32
C ILE A 53 14.12 14.05 -4.74
N LYS A 54 13.43 13.55 -5.77
CA LYS A 54 13.65 13.98 -7.15
C LYS A 54 13.27 15.43 -7.41
N THR A 55 12.24 15.93 -6.74
CA THR A 55 11.77 17.31 -6.89
C THR A 55 12.70 18.32 -6.19
N ARG A 56 13.28 17.97 -5.04
CA ARG A 56 14.00 18.91 -4.16
C ARG A 56 15.47 18.58 -3.90
N GLY A 57 15.87 17.33 -3.97
CA GLY A 57 17.24 16.90 -3.67
C GLY A 57 18.20 17.24 -4.81
N ALA A 58 19.45 17.57 -4.46
CA ALA A 58 20.49 17.74 -5.48
C ALA A 58 20.94 16.38 -6.04
N ALA A 59 21.80 16.40 -7.05
CA ALA A 59 22.18 15.20 -7.79
C ALA A 59 22.80 14.11 -6.89
N ALA A 60 23.55 14.49 -5.86
CA ALA A 60 24.15 13.56 -4.92
C ALA A 60 23.09 12.89 -4.02
N GLU A 61 22.10 13.63 -3.51
CA GLU A 61 20.99 13.04 -2.75
C GLU A 61 20.14 12.11 -3.61
N GLN A 62 19.88 12.48 -4.86
CA GLN A 62 19.15 11.64 -5.80
C GLN A 62 19.91 10.35 -6.11
N ALA A 63 21.23 10.41 -6.33
CA ALA A 63 22.05 9.22 -6.57
C ALA A 63 22.07 8.28 -5.36
N SER A 64 22.23 8.83 -4.15
CA SER A 64 22.18 8.02 -2.93
C SER A 64 20.79 7.43 -2.69
N ALA A 65 19.71 8.20 -2.95
CA ALA A 65 18.34 7.70 -2.83
C ALA A 65 18.04 6.61 -3.86
N ASN A 66 18.57 6.72 -5.08
CA ASN A 66 18.45 5.68 -6.09
C ASN A 66 19.00 4.35 -5.59
N GLN A 67 20.20 4.35 -5.01
CA GLN A 67 20.80 3.13 -4.47
C GLN A 67 19.93 2.50 -3.38
N THR A 68 19.54 3.28 -2.36
CA THR A 68 18.70 2.77 -1.25
C THR A 68 17.35 2.26 -1.76
N TYR A 69 16.73 2.96 -2.72
CA TYR A 69 15.47 2.54 -3.32
C TYR A 69 15.61 1.24 -4.13
N ASP A 70 16.64 1.11 -4.95
CA ASP A 70 16.83 -0.07 -5.78
C ASP A 70 17.15 -1.33 -4.94
N GLU A 71 17.87 -1.19 -3.82
CA GLU A 71 18.09 -2.26 -2.86
C GLU A 71 16.77 -2.73 -2.22
N ALA A 72 15.97 -1.80 -1.68
CA ALA A 72 14.67 -2.12 -1.09
C ALA A 72 13.69 -2.70 -2.13
N ARG A 73 13.70 -2.14 -3.35
CA ARG A 73 12.92 -2.62 -4.49
C ARG A 73 13.28 -4.05 -4.86
N ALA A 74 14.56 -4.40 -4.91
CA ALA A 74 15.01 -5.74 -5.25
C ALA A 74 14.50 -6.76 -4.22
N GLU A 75 14.55 -6.42 -2.93
CA GLU A 75 14.06 -7.27 -1.84
C GLU A 75 12.55 -7.50 -1.91
N ILE A 76 11.76 -6.43 -2.08
CA ILE A 76 10.30 -6.56 -2.12
C ILE A 76 9.80 -7.21 -3.40
N ASN A 77 10.36 -6.86 -4.56
CA ASN A 77 9.95 -7.47 -5.83
C ASN A 77 10.37 -8.94 -5.89
N GLY A 78 11.57 -9.29 -5.37
CA GLY A 78 11.98 -10.69 -5.25
C GLY A 78 11.09 -11.49 -4.29
N THR A 79 10.60 -10.85 -3.23
CA THR A 79 9.61 -11.46 -2.32
C THR A 79 8.27 -11.69 -3.03
N ILE A 80 7.77 -10.70 -3.76
CA ILE A 80 6.55 -10.81 -4.57
C ILE A 80 6.68 -11.93 -5.62
N ASP A 81 7.82 -12.03 -6.30
CA ASP A 81 8.11 -13.08 -7.28
C ASP A 81 8.13 -14.48 -6.65
N GLY A 82 8.74 -14.60 -5.47
CA GLY A 82 8.74 -15.84 -4.70
C GLY A 82 7.33 -16.28 -4.31
N LEU A 83 6.50 -15.35 -3.83
CA LEU A 83 5.10 -15.60 -3.47
C LEU A 83 4.25 -15.98 -4.68
N ALA A 84 4.38 -15.25 -5.79
CA ALA A 84 3.70 -15.53 -7.05
C ALA A 84 4.04 -16.95 -7.55
N THR A 85 5.32 -17.34 -7.49
CA THR A 85 5.78 -18.68 -7.88
C THR A 85 5.22 -19.75 -6.95
N ALA A 86 5.20 -19.50 -5.64
CA ALA A 86 4.62 -20.41 -4.66
C ALA A 86 3.12 -20.68 -4.93
N LEU A 87 2.35 -19.62 -5.24
CA LEU A 87 0.94 -19.72 -5.60
C LEU A 87 0.72 -20.50 -6.91
N GLU A 88 1.57 -20.28 -7.92
CA GLU A 88 1.50 -20.99 -9.19
C GLU A 88 1.76 -22.50 -9.02
N LEU A 89 2.72 -22.85 -8.17
CA LEU A 89 3.10 -24.25 -7.90
C LEU A 89 2.23 -24.93 -6.83
N ASP A 90 1.24 -24.24 -6.26
CA ASP A 90 0.47 -24.69 -5.09
C ASP A 90 1.36 -25.16 -3.93
N LYS A 91 2.48 -24.46 -3.72
CA LYS A 91 3.44 -24.75 -2.65
C LYS A 91 3.31 -23.71 -1.57
N ARG A 92 3.29 -24.16 -0.31
CA ARG A 92 3.31 -23.22 0.81
C ARG A 92 4.62 -22.40 0.80
N PRO A 93 4.54 -21.11 1.22
CA PRO A 93 5.64 -20.16 1.16
C PRO A 93 6.47 -20.16 2.45
N ASP A 94 6.22 -21.09 3.37
CA ASP A 94 7.09 -21.49 4.48
C ASP A 94 8.51 -21.87 4.01
N THR A 95 8.69 -22.06 2.70
CA THR A 95 9.96 -22.26 2.01
C THR A 95 10.70 -20.97 1.59
N LEU A 96 10.09 -19.79 1.72
CA LEU A 96 10.77 -18.51 1.45
C LEU A 96 11.74 -18.21 2.60
N SER A 97 12.93 -18.80 2.52
CA SER A 97 14.03 -18.54 3.42
C SER A 97 14.26 -17.02 3.53
N ASP A 98 14.41 -16.55 4.76
CA ASP A 98 14.70 -15.15 5.08
C ASP A 98 13.58 -14.14 4.79
N LEU A 99 12.34 -14.56 4.53
CA LEU A 99 11.21 -13.65 4.27
C LEU A 99 11.15 -12.49 5.28
N THR A 100 11.13 -12.81 6.58
CA THR A 100 11.11 -11.81 7.66
C THR A 100 12.28 -10.83 7.57
N ALA A 101 13.49 -11.32 7.28
CA ALA A 101 14.68 -10.48 7.17
C ALA A 101 14.62 -9.58 5.92
N ARG A 102 14.10 -10.08 4.79
CA ARG A 102 13.87 -9.31 3.57
C ARG A 102 12.88 -8.18 3.81
N LEU A 103 11.72 -8.49 4.42
CA LEU A 103 10.68 -7.50 4.73
C LEU A 103 11.21 -6.40 5.67
N LYS A 104 12.00 -6.76 6.68
CA LYS A 104 12.68 -5.76 7.54
C LYS A 104 13.64 -4.86 6.78
N ARG A 105 14.39 -5.39 5.80
CA ARG A 105 15.26 -4.57 4.94
C ARG A 105 14.45 -3.62 4.06
N VAL A 106 13.30 -4.06 3.55
CA VAL A 106 12.37 -3.21 2.79
C VAL A 106 11.85 -2.08 3.67
N GLU A 107 11.37 -2.38 4.88
CA GLU A 107 10.89 -1.40 5.86
C GLU A 107 11.97 -0.37 6.21
N ALA A 108 13.20 -0.83 6.47
CA ALA A 108 14.34 0.04 6.78
C ALA A 108 14.73 0.93 5.60
N GLY A 109 14.76 0.38 4.38
CA GLY A 109 15.03 1.14 3.16
C GLY A 109 13.97 2.20 2.88
N ARG A 110 12.68 1.87 3.04
CA ARG A 110 11.59 2.85 2.97
C ARG A 110 11.77 3.94 4.03
N ALA A 111 12.00 3.57 5.28
CA ALA A 111 12.15 4.53 6.38
C ALA A 111 13.29 5.53 6.10
N ALA A 112 14.45 5.04 5.66
CA ALA A 112 15.61 5.89 5.32
C ALA A 112 15.32 6.86 4.16
N LEU A 113 14.61 6.40 3.12
CA LEU A 113 14.17 7.26 2.02
C LEU A 113 13.23 8.36 2.52
N CYS A 114 12.26 7.99 3.35
CA CYS A 114 11.24 8.92 3.82
C CYS A 114 11.80 9.91 4.84
N GLU A 115 12.76 9.51 5.67
CA GLU A 115 13.51 10.43 6.54
C GLU A 115 14.26 11.49 5.70
N ARG A 116 14.99 11.06 4.67
CA ARG A 116 15.70 11.98 3.77
C ARG A 116 14.74 12.91 3.04
N ALA A 117 13.62 12.38 2.54
CA ALA A 117 12.58 13.18 1.90
C ALA A 117 12.00 14.23 2.87
N ASN A 118 11.76 13.84 4.13
CA ASN A 118 11.27 14.74 5.17
C ASN A 118 12.27 15.85 5.54
N ALA A 119 13.58 15.57 5.55
CA ALA A 119 14.59 16.60 5.75
C ALA A 119 14.51 17.69 4.67
N LEU A 120 14.42 17.28 3.39
CA LEU A 120 14.26 18.20 2.25
C LEU A 120 12.96 19.01 2.29
N ARG A 121 11.94 18.55 3.01
CA ARG A 121 10.69 19.30 3.24
C ARG A 121 10.90 20.44 4.23
N LEU A 122 11.65 20.20 5.31
CA LEU A 122 11.87 21.19 6.37
C LEU A 122 12.73 22.37 5.88
N ASP A 123 13.64 22.11 4.94
CA ASP A 123 14.49 23.15 4.34
C ASP A 123 13.74 24.07 3.36
N GLY A 124 12.51 23.70 2.95
CA GLY A 124 11.71 24.40 1.94
C GLY A 124 10.37 24.94 2.45
N ALA A 125 10.29 25.40 3.72
CA ALA A 125 9.07 25.66 4.52
C ALA A 125 7.99 26.64 3.99
N GLY A 126 7.93 26.95 2.69
CA GLY A 126 6.92 27.84 2.08
C GLY A 126 5.88 27.16 1.16
N GLU A 127 6.16 25.99 0.59
CA GLU A 127 5.31 25.40 -0.47
C GLU A 127 4.65 24.09 -0.04
N ARG A 128 3.39 24.19 0.43
CA ARG A 128 2.50 23.04 0.65
C ARG A 128 1.75 22.68 -0.65
N GLY A 129 2.37 21.89 -1.53
CA GLY A 129 1.66 21.19 -2.63
C GLY A 129 0.96 19.93 -2.11
N GLY A 130 -0.07 19.41 -2.78
CA GLY A 130 -0.82 18.22 -2.32
C GLY A 130 -0.12 16.90 -2.68
N GLY A 131 0.31 16.13 -1.69
CA GLY A 131 1.09 14.89 -1.89
C GLY A 131 1.95 14.46 -0.70
N TRP A 132 2.08 15.30 0.34
CA TRP A 132 2.91 15.03 1.53
C TRP A 132 2.18 14.26 2.63
N GLU A 133 0.85 14.15 2.60
CA GLU A 133 0.09 13.43 3.63
C GLU A 133 0.50 11.94 3.74
N ILE A 134 0.94 11.33 2.63
CA ILE A 134 1.39 9.92 2.58
C ILE A 134 2.71 9.70 3.32
N LEU A 135 3.57 10.72 3.45
CA LEU A 135 4.90 10.60 4.05
C LEU A 135 4.88 10.53 5.59
N GLY A 136 3.81 11.01 6.22
CA GLY A 136 3.65 11.04 7.67
C GLY A 136 2.94 9.83 8.27
N ALA A 137 2.38 8.95 7.42
CA ALA A 137 1.63 7.80 7.89
C ALA A 137 2.59 6.73 8.46
N VAL A 138 2.49 6.49 9.76
CA VAL A 138 3.11 5.33 10.41
C VAL A 138 2.37 4.10 9.90
N LEU A 139 3.06 3.30 9.10
CA LEU A 139 2.53 2.01 8.72
C LEU A 139 2.85 0.98 9.82
N GLU A 140 1.91 0.09 10.12
CA GLU A 140 2.17 -1.12 10.93
C GLU A 140 3.35 -1.93 10.35
N PRO A 141 3.99 -2.87 11.04
CA PRO A 141 5.03 -3.69 10.40
C PRO A 141 4.47 -4.51 9.22
N LEU A 142 5.09 -4.40 8.05
CA LEU A 142 4.81 -5.24 6.87
C LEU A 142 5.04 -6.72 7.20
N THR A 143 6.03 -6.96 8.06
CA THR A 143 6.50 -8.28 8.44
C THR A 143 5.43 -9.14 9.12
N ASP A 144 4.69 -8.58 10.08
CA ASP A 144 3.74 -9.35 10.89
C ASP A 144 2.52 -9.79 10.07
N LEU A 145 1.98 -8.87 9.28
CA LEU A 145 0.80 -9.12 8.44
C LEU A 145 1.08 -10.17 7.36
N LEU A 146 2.21 -10.07 6.64
CA LEU A 146 2.55 -11.05 5.61
C LEU A 146 2.82 -12.43 6.21
N VAL A 147 3.52 -12.51 7.33
CA VAL A 147 3.78 -13.81 8.00
C VAL A 147 2.48 -14.46 8.45
N GLU A 148 1.53 -13.69 9.00
CA GLU A 148 0.23 -14.20 9.41
C GLU A 148 -0.58 -14.77 8.23
N VAL A 149 -0.72 -13.99 7.14
CA VAL A 149 -1.44 -14.41 5.93
C VAL A 149 -0.88 -15.72 5.38
N LEU A 150 0.43 -15.82 5.26
CA LEU A 150 1.13 -16.99 4.71
C LEU A 150 0.97 -18.25 5.58
N ASN A 151 0.89 -18.07 6.90
CA ASN A 151 0.75 -19.18 7.83
C ASN A 151 -0.69 -19.69 7.94
N HIS A 152 -1.70 -18.84 7.77
CA HIS A 152 -3.09 -19.17 8.09
C HIS A 152 -4.05 -19.25 6.90
N THR A 153 -3.72 -18.66 5.76
CA THR A 153 -4.69 -18.46 4.66
C THR A 153 -4.24 -19.03 3.32
N TRP A 154 -3.50 -20.14 3.31
CA TRP A 154 -3.07 -20.75 2.05
C TRP A 154 -4.26 -21.12 1.15
N GLU A 155 -4.29 -20.51 -0.03
CA GLU A 155 -5.42 -20.59 -0.95
C GLU A 155 -5.30 -21.86 -1.81
N ARG A 156 -6.31 -22.73 -1.75
CA ARG A 156 -6.32 -24.01 -2.48
C ARG A 156 -7.08 -23.95 -3.80
N GLU A 157 -7.93 -22.95 -3.98
CA GLU A 157 -8.67 -22.78 -5.24
C GLU A 157 -7.77 -22.16 -6.31
N ALA A 158 -7.54 -22.89 -7.40
CA ALA A 158 -6.65 -22.45 -8.48
C ALA A 158 -7.03 -21.07 -9.06
N GLN A 159 -8.33 -20.80 -9.22
CA GLN A 159 -8.81 -19.51 -9.70
C GLN A 159 -8.48 -18.38 -8.73
N ARG A 160 -8.64 -18.60 -7.42
CA ARG A 160 -8.30 -17.60 -6.41
C ARG A 160 -6.79 -17.37 -6.35
N ARG A 161 -5.96 -18.42 -6.44
CA ARG A 161 -4.50 -18.28 -6.51
C ARG A 161 -4.06 -17.43 -7.71
N ALA A 162 -4.67 -17.64 -8.88
CA ALA A 162 -4.38 -16.82 -10.07
C ALA A 162 -4.72 -15.34 -9.85
N THR A 163 -5.85 -15.04 -9.21
CA THR A 163 -6.23 -13.67 -8.83
C THR A 163 -5.23 -13.06 -7.85
N ILE A 164 -4.87 -13.79 -6.79
CA ILE A 164 -3.90 -13.31 -5.78
C ILE A 164 -2.54 -13.05 -6.43
N LYS A 165 -2.07 -13.96 -7.29
CA LYS A 165 -0.82 -13.79 -8.05
C LYS A 165 -0.83 -12.47 -8.83
N SER A 166 -1.88 -12.25 -9.63
CA SER A 166 -2.01 -11.02 -10.43
C SER A 166 -2.05 -9.76 -9.54
N GLN A 167 -2.74 -9.82 -8.41
CA GLN A 167 -2.78 -8.73 -7.44
C GLN A 167 -1.40 -8.44 -6.84
N LEU A 168 -0.66 -9.48 -6.42
CA LEU A 168 0.71 -9.35 -5.90
C LEU A 168 1.65 -8.73 -6.93
N GLU A 169 1.62 -9.22 -8.17
CA GLU A 169 2.43 -8.66 -9.26
C GLU A 169 2.10 -7.17 -9.51
N GLY A 170 0.83 -6.80 -9.36
CA GLY A 170 0.37 -5.40 -9.41
C GLY A 170 0.93 -4.50 -8.31
N THR A 171 1.51 -5.06 -7.23
CA THR A 171 2.14 -4.30 -6.14
C THR A 171 3.64 -4.09 -6.31
N LYS A 172 4.24 -4.60 -7.39
CA LYS A 172 5.68 -4.43 -7.64
C LYS A 172 6.07 -2.96 -7.71
N TRP A 173 7.25 -2.69 -7.17
CA TRP A 173 7.85 -1.37 -7.16
C TRP A 173 8.45 -1.05 -8.53
N PRO A 174 8.10 0.11 -9.13
CA PRO A 174 8.70 0.56 -10.39
C PRO A 174 10.19 0.84 -10.21
N SER A 175 10.97 0.97 -11.29
CA SER A 175 12.36 1.41 -11.15
C SER A 175 12.43 2.86 -10.66
N PHE A 176 13.52 3.25 -10.01
CA PHE A 176 13.72 4.63 -9.61
C PHE A 176 13.54 5.59 -10.79
N ALA A 177 14.12 5.26 -11.96
CA ALA A 177 14.00 6.06 -13.17
C ALA A 177 12.56 6.29 -13.64
N ALA A 178 11.67 5.29 -13.47
CA ALA A 178 10.28 5.37 -13.89
C ALA A 178 9.40 6.25 -12.98
N ILE A 179 9.88 6.61 -11.78
CA ILE A 179 9.16 7.50 -10.87
C ILE A 179 9.36 8.94 -11.32
N THR A 180 8.30 9.59 -11.80
CA THR A 180 8.36 11.01 -12.20
C THR A 180 8.37 11.91 -10.97
N PRO A 181 9.16 13.00 -10.94
CA PRO A 181 9.10 13.98 -9.85
C PRO A 181 7.68 14.52 -9.67
N GLU A 182 7.37 15.02 -8.48
CA GLU A 182 6.10 15.68 -8.22
C GLU A 182 6.02 16.97 -9.05
N ASN A 183 4.95 17.11 -9.85
CA ASN A 183 4.70 18.33 -10.62
C ASN A 183 4.47 19.47 -9.64
N ARG A 184 5.27 20.54 -9.77
CA ARG A 184 5.11 21.77 -8.99
C ARG A 184 3.99 22.63 -9.54
#